data_AF-A0A0F9JHA2-F1
#
_entry.id   AF-A0A0F9JHA2-F1
#
_cell.length_a   1.000
_cell.length_b   1.000
_cell.length_c   1.000
_cell.angle_alpha   90.00
_cell.angle_beta   90.00
_cell.angle_gamma   90.00
#
_symmetry.space_group_name_H-M   'P 1'
#
loop_
_entity.id
_entity.type
_entity.pdbx_description
1 polymer ?
#
loop_
_entity_poly.entity_id
_entity_poly.type
_entity_poly.pdbx_seq_one_letter_code
_entity_poly.pdbx_strand_id
1 'polypeptide(L)'
;MHQEHLEKERLDAIVKMSGAVCHEMSQPVQALSGYMDLIKMDPAKYATANQITEMAKQIDRIHMLLDKLSRIRHYKTKLYLKEEIIDIDASSSSTMIG
;
A
#
# COMPACT_ATOMS: atom_id res chain seq x y z
N MET A 1 6.70 -26.90 -9.55
CA MET A 1 6.20 -27.82 -8.48
C MET A 1 6.37 -27.22 -7.07
N HIS A 2 7.36 -27.62 -6.24
CA HIS A 2 7.35 -27.21 -4.81
C HIS A 2 7.63 -25.71 -4.58
N GLN A 3 8.59 -25.13 -5.30
CA GLN A 3 9.00 -23.74 -5.15
C GLN A 3 7.96 -22.74 -5.66
N GLU A 4 7.38 -23.05 -6.82
CA GLU A 4 6.27 -22.34 -7.47
C GLU A 4 5.01 -22.23 -6.57
N HIS A 5 4.73 -23.25 -5.75
CA HIS A 5 3.62 -23.22 -4.78
C HIS A 5 3.91 -22.23 -3.63
N LEU A 6 5.14 -22.23 -3.12
CA LEU A 6 5.60 -21.31 -2.06
C LEU A 6 5.62 -19.85 -2.54
N GLU A 7 5.99 -19.60 -3.79
CA GLU A 7 5.92 -18.27 -4.40
C GLU A 7 4.47 -17.78 -4.56
N LYS A 8 3.56 -18.64 -5.02
CA LYS A 8 2.14 -18.33 -5.12
C LYS A 8 1.51 -17.98 -3.77
N GLU A 9 1.76 -18.79 -2.74
CA GLU A 9 1.27 -18.53 -1.37
C GLU A 9 1.80 -17.19 -0.81
N ARG A 10 3.05 -16.84 -1.10
CA ARG A 10 3.64 -15.55 -0.72
C ARG A 10 3.00 -14.36 -1.44
N LEU A 11 2.73 -14.49 -2.75
CA LEU A 11 2.03 -13.47 -3.51
C LEU A 11 0.59 -13.28 -3.00
N ASP A 12 -0.14 -14.36 -2.74
CA ASP A 12 -1.48 -14.32 -2.14
C ASP A 12 -1.46 -13.64 -0.75
N ALA A 13 -0.47 -13.93 0.08
CA ALA A 13 -0.30 -13.26 1.38
C ALA A 13 -0.06 -11.75 1.23
N ILE A 14 0.78 -11.34 0.27
CA ILE A 14 1.04 -9.92 -0.04
C ILE A 14 -0.22 -9.22 -0.56
N VAL A 15 -1.01 -9.86 -1.44
CA VAL A 15 -2.25 -9.29 -1.97
C VAL A 15 -3.29 -9.14 -0.84
N LYS A 16 -3.49 -10.16 -0.01
CA LYS A 16 -4.39 -10.11 1.16
C LYS A 16 -3.98 -9.00 2.13
N MET A 17 -2.68 -8.87 2.43
CA MET A 17 -2.17 -7.84 3.33
C MET A 17 -2.30 -6.43 2.73
N SER A 18 -2.14 -6.28 1.41
CA SER A 18 -2.36 -5.00 0.71
C SER A 18 -3.84 -4.59 0.73
N GLY A 19 -4.76 -5.54 0.53
CA GLY A 19 -6.20 -5.32 0.69
C GLY A 19 -6.57 -4.90 2.12
N ALA A 20 -6.03 -5.59 3.13
CA ALA A 20 -6.20 -5.22 4.53
C ALA A 20 -5.70 -3.79 4.83
N VAL A 21 -4.53 -3.39 4.32
CA VAL A 21 -4.01 -2.02 4.47
C VAL A 21 -4.93 -0.99 3.81
N CYS A 22 -5.50 -1.26 2.63
CA CYS A 22 -6.49 -0.37 2.00
C CYS A 22 -7.77 -0.21 2.85
N HIS A 23 -8.29 -1.30 3.42
CA HIS A 23 -9.44 -1.25 4.32
C HIS A 23 -9.12 -0.52 5.64
N GLU A 24 -7.95 -0.75 6.23
CA GLU A 24 -7.46 -0.02 7.41
C GLU A 24 -7.29 1.48 7.11
N MET A 25 -6.85 1.85 5.90
CA MET A 25 -6.65 3.25 5.49
C MET A 25 -7.95 4.01 5.26
N SER A 26 -9.05 3.30 4.95
CA SER A 26 -10.37 3.92 4.83
C SER A 26 -10.89 4.47 6.17
N GLN A 27 -10.51 3.85 7.29
CA GLN A 27 -10.95 4.29 8.63
C GLN A 27 -10.47 5.71 9.02
N PRO A 28 -9.15 6.04 9.02
CA PRO A 28 -8.69 7.39 9.35
C PRO A 28 -9.16 8.43 8.33
N VAL A 29 -9.28 8.08 7.05
CA VAL A 29 -9.85 8.98 6.02
C VAL A 29 -11.31 9.32 6.33
N GLN A 30 -12.13 8.33 6.67
CA GLN A 30 -13.54 8.58 7.00
C GLN A 30 -13.71 9.34 8.33
N ALA A 31 -12.82 9.11 9.30
CA ALA A 31 -12.77 9.90 10.53
C ALA A 31 -12.41 11.37 10.25
N LEU A 32 -11.41 11.64 9.40
CA LEU A 32 -11.05 12.99 8.96
C LEU A 32 -12.23 13.72 8.30
N SER A 33 -12.91 13.06 7.35
CA SER A 33 -14.13 13.60 6.74
C SER A 33 -15.20 13.94 7.78
N GLY A 34 -15.43 13.06 8.76
CA GLY A 34 -16.37 13.31 9.86
C GLY A 34 -16.01 14.53 10.70
N TYR A 35 -14.74 14.73 11.06
CA TYR A 35 -14.30 15.95 11.76
C TYR A 35 -14.50 17.19 10.89
N MET A 36 -14.18 17.11 9.60
CA MET A 36 -14.35 18.22 8.65
C MET A 36 -15.82 18.60 8.48
N ASP A 37 -16.74 17.64 8.48
CA ASP A 37 -18.19 17.91 8.38
C ASP A 37 -18.77 18.46 9.69
N LEU A 38 -18.29 18.02 10.85
CA LEU A 38 -18.62 18.66 12.13
C LEU A 38 -18.15 20.12 12.16
N ILE A 39 -16.90 20.39 11.77
CA ILE A 39 -16.36 21.76 11.71
C ILE A 39 -17.17 22.65 10.76
N LYS A 40 -17.62 22.12 9.60
CA LYS A 40 -18.52 22.87 8.69
C LYS A 40 -19.89 23.16 9.31
N MET A 41 -20.42 22.27 10.15
CA MET A 41 -21.73 22.42 10.79
C MET A 41 -21.73 23.55 11.83
N ASP A 42 -20.70 23.61 12.68
CA ASP A 42 -20.52 24.66 13.68
C ASP A 42 -19.02 24.86 14.00
N PRO A 43 -18.34 25.80 13.32
CA PRO A 43 -16.92 26.04 13.57
C PRO A 43 -16.63 26.48 15.01
N ALA A 44 -17.51 27.26 15.63
CA ALA A 44 -17.28 27.81 16.97
C ALA A 44 -17.31 26.72 18.05
N LYS A 45 -18.14 25.68 17.85
CA LYS A 45 -18.23 24.52 18.74
C LYS A 45 -17.16 23.46 18.47
N TYR A 46 -16.81 23.24 17.20
CA TYR A 46 -16.04 22.06 16.83
C TYR A 46 -14.56 22.34 16.48
N ALA A 47 -14.18 23.53 15.97
CA ALA A 47 -12.80 23.87 15.60
C ALA A 47 -11.87 24.12 16.82
N THR A 48 -11.72 23.08 17.64
CA THR A 48 -10.99 23.08 18.91
C THR A 48 -9.61 22.43 18.75
N ALA A 49 -8.67 22.80 19.63
CA ALA A 49 -7.34 22.17 19.67
C ALA A 49 -7.38 20.64 19.83
N ASN A 50 -8.38 20.11 20.55
CA ASN A 50 -8.60 18.68 20.69
C ASN A 50 -8.99 18.02 19.36
N GLN A 51 -9.92 18.61 18.58
CA GLN A 51 -10.26 18.06 17.26
C GLN A 51 -9.07 18.11 16.30
N ILE A 52 -8.31 19.21 16.28
CA ILE A 52 -7.08 19.32 15.48
C ILE A 52 -6.07 18.22 15.86
N THR A 53 -5.93 17.93 17.15
CA THR A 53 -5.06 16.86 17.66
C THR A 53 -5.54 15.47 17.24
N GLU A 54 -6.85 15.18 17.29
CA GLU A 54 -7.39 13.90 16.81
C GLU A 54 -7.28 13.73 15.29
N MET A 55 -7.43 14.81 14.52
CA MET A 55 -7.19 14.82 13.08
C MET A 55 -5.71 14.54 12.77
N ALA A 56 -4.77 15.16 13.48
CA ALA A 56 -3.33 14.88 13.33
C ALA A 56 -3.01 13.40 13.59
N LYS A 57 -3.58 12.79 14.65
CA LYS A 57 -3.45 11.34 14.90
C LYS A 57 -3.97 10.47 13.75
N GLN A 58 -5.04 10.87 13.04
CA GLN A 58 -5.50 10.13 11.88
C GLN A 58 -4.54 10.26 10.69
N ILE A 59 -3.92 11.43 10.50
CA ILE A 59 -2.89 11.64 9.47
C ILE A 59 -1.66 10.77 9.78
N ASP A 60 -1.22 10.69 11.03
CA ASP A 60 -0.12 9.81 11.45
C ASP A 60 -0.44 8.33 11.24
N ARG A 61 -1.69 7.91 11.48
CA ARG A 61 -2.16 6.55 11.13
C ARG A 61 -2.08 6.28 9.63
N ILE A 62 -2.42 7.25 8.78
CA ILE A 62 -2.28 7.13 7.32
C ILE A 62 -0.80 6.99 6.94
N HIS A 63 0.09 7.81 7.50
CA HIS A 63 1.54 7.68 7.27
C HIS A 63 2.07 6.30 7.66
N MET A 64 1.71 5.77 8.84
CA MET A 64 2.10 4.42 9.26
C MET A 64 1.59 3.31 8.31
N LEU A 65 0.40 3.47 7.73
CA LEU A 65 -0.15 2.52 6.76
C LEU A 65 0.56 2.60 5.39
N LEU A 66 0.87 3.81 4.93
CA LEU A 66 1.67 4.04 3.72
C LEU A 66 3.08 3.48 3.86
N ASP A 67 3.69 3.59 5.04
CA ASP A 67 5.00 3.00 5.36
C ASP A 67 4.97 1.46 5.33
N LYS A 68 3.92 0.83 5.86
CA LYS A 68 3.73 -0.62 5.72
C LYS A 68 3.64 -1.00 4.23
N LEU A 69 2.84 -0.28 3.45
CA LEU A 69 2.67 -0.53 2.01
C LEU A 69 3.97 -0.32 1.21
N SER A 70 4.76 0.71 1.55
CA SER A 70 6.02 1.01 0.87
C SER A 70 7.07 -0.09 1.11
N ARG A 71 7.12 -0.66 2.33
CA ARG A 71 7.99 -1.79 2.67
C ARG A 71 7.62 -3.06 1.90
N ILE A 72 6.32 -3.35 1.74
CA ILE A 72 5.82 -4.44 0.88
C ILE A 72 6.29 -4.23 -0.57
N ARG A 73 6.13 -3.02 -1.12
CA ARG A 73 6.58 -2.68 -2.48
C ARG A 73 8.09 -2.86 -2.66
N HIS A 74 8.90 -2.33 -1.74
CA HIS A 74 10.36 -2.47 -1.79
C HIS A 74 10.84 -3.91 -1.67
N TYR A 75 10.16 -4.74 -0.88
CA TYR A 75 10.41 -6.19 -0.83
C TYR A 75 10.16 -6.83 -2.20
N LYS A 76 9.02 -6.50 -2.85
CA LYS A 76 8.68 -6.99 -4.19
C LYS A 76 9.73 -6.59 -5.24
N THR A 77 10.15 -5.32 -5.25
CA THR A 77 11.19 -4.83 -6.17
C THR A 77 12.54 -5.52 -5.94
N LYS A 78 12.93 -5.81 -4.70
CA LYS A 78 14.16 -6.57 -4.41
C LYS A 78 14.08 -8.04 -4.82
N LEU A 79 12.89 -8.66 -4.84
CA LEU A 79 12.71 -10.04 -5.28
C LEU A 79 12.90 -10.15 -6.81
N TYR A 80 12.21 -9.30 -7.58
CA TYR A 80 12.34 -9.23 -9.06
C TYR A 80 13.72 -8.78 -9.56
N LEU A 81 14.58 -8.25 -8.69
CA LEU A 81 15.98 -7.93 -9.01
C LEU A 81 16.95 -9.05 -8.56
N LYS A 82 16.46 -10.08 -7.87
CA LYS A 82 17.24 -11.21 -7.36
C LYS A 82 16.97 -12.51 -8.10
N GLU A 83 15.71 -12.75 -8.47
CA GLU A 83 15.36 -13.63 -9.56
C GLU A 83 15.82 -12.91 -10.85
N GLU A 84 16.63 -13.58 -11.67
CA GLU A 84 17.23 -12.95 -12.86
C GLU A 84 16.18 -12.25 -13.71
N ILE A 85 16.48 -11.01 -14.13
CA ILE A 85 15.68 -10.33 -15.15
C ILE A 85 15.80 -11.21 -16.40
N ILE A 86 14.73 -11.94 -16.73
CA ILE A 86 14.65 -12.70 -17.97
C ILE A 86 14.70 -11.68 -19.11
N ASP A 87 15.84 -11.64 -19.78
CA ASP A 87 16.08 -10.78 -20.94
C ASP A 87 15.25 -11.29 -22.13
N ILE A 88 14.02 -10.78 -22.22
CA ILE A 88 13.07 -11.08 -23.28
C ILE A 88 13.61 -10.60 -24.65
N ASP A 89 14.42 -9.55 -24.70
CA ASP A 89 14.99 -9.05 -25.95
C ASP A 89 16.11 -9.97 -26.46
N ALA A 90 16.99 -10.47 -25.58
CA ALA A 90 18.04 -11.43 -25.94
C ALA A 90 17.49 -12.78 -26.44
N SER A 91 16.32 -13.21 -25.94
CA SER A 91 15.68 -14.47 -26.36
C SER A 91 14.97 -14.43 -27.73
N SER A 92 14.94 -13.27 -28.40
CA SER A 92 14.34 -13.09 -29.73
C SER A 92 15.25 -13.47 -30.91
N SER A 93 16.56 -13.68 -30.68
CA SER A 93 17.58 -13.65 -31.74
C SER A 93 18.48 -14.88 -31.80
N SER A 94 17.97 -16.01 -32.31
CA SER A 94 18.84 -17.01 -32.95
C SER A 94 18.15 -17.98 -33.92
N THR A 95 18.81 -18.20 -35.07
CA THR A 95 18.69 -19.34 -36.00
C THR A 95 17.35 -19.43 -36.79
N MET A 96 17.26 -19.25 -38.12
CA MET A 96 18.16 -18.96 -39.27
C MET A 96 17.40 -18.00 -40.23
N ILE A 97 17.98 -17.22 -41.18
CA ILE A 97 18.78 -17.51 -42.40
C ILE A 97 18.07 -18.45 -43.39
N GLY A 98 17.91 -18.00 -44.65
CA GLY A 98 17.31 -18.76 -45.75
C GLY A 98 18.32 -19.46 -46.66
#